data_AF-K1RR81-F1
#
_entry.id   AF-K1RR81-F1
#
_cell.length_a   1.000
_cell.length_b   1.000
_cell.length_c   1.000
_cell.angle_alpha   90.00
_cell.angle_beta   90.00
_cell.angle_gamma   90.00
#
_symmetry.space_group_name_H-M   'P 1'
#
loop_
_entity.id
_entity.type
_entity.pdbx_description
1 polymer ?
#
loop_
_entity_poly.entity_id
_entity_poly.type
_entity_poly.pdbx_seq_one_letter_code
_entity_poly.pdbx_strand_id
1 'polypeptide(L)' 'RPCGAFSGFTYEELTGDSRAVCEVTKEMLSMLDVLVDGEFVEAKRNISLRFRGSENQRLIDMNKTRKEGKIVLWDK' A
#
# COMPACT_ATOMS: atom_id res chain seq x y z
N ARG A 1 5.30 -3.38 16.61
CA ARG A 1 5.67 -2.43 15.53
C ARG A 1 4.80 -2.79 14.34
N PRO A 2 4.14 -1.83 13.67
CA PRO A 2 3.35 -2.15 12.48
C PRO A 2 4.27 -2.75 11.40
N CYS A 3 3.84 -3.84 10.78
CA CYS A 3 4.51 -4.44 9.62
C CYS A 3 4.03 -3.72 8.35
N GLY A 4 4.96 -3.07 7.66
CA GLY A 4 4.68 -2.30 6.45
C GLY A 4 5.46 -2.83 5.25
N ALA A 5 4.87 -2.71 4.06
CA ALA A 5 5.53 -3.05 2.81
C ALA A 5 5.29 -1.99 1.72
N PHE A 6 6.24 -1.92 0.80
CA PHE A 6 6.15 -1.17 -0.45
C PHE A 6 6.20 -2.16 -1.61
N SER A 7 5.23 -2.09 -2.52
CA SER A 7 5.10 -3.02 -3.66
C SER A 7 5.38 -2.38 -5.02
N GLY A 8 5.28 -1.05 -5.13
CA GLY A 8 5.26 -0.34 -6.42
C GLY A 8 3.93 -0.46 -7.19
N PHE A 9 2.96 -1.20 -6.66
CA PHE A 9 1.63 -1.38 -7.24
C PHE A 9 0.56 -0.74 -6.36
N THR A 10 -0.55 -0.36 -6.96
CA THR A 10 -1.74 0.08 -6.23
C THR A 10 -2.44 -1.10 -5.55
N TYR A 11 -3.22 -0.82 -4.51
CA TYR A 11 -4.02 -1.85 -3.84
C TYR A 11 -4.99 -2.53 -4.81
N GLU A 12 -5.56 -1.75 -5.73
CA GLU A 12 -6.46 -2.21 -6.78
C GLU A 12 -5.75 -3.19 -7.74
N GLU A 13 -4.49 -2.92 -8.12
CA GLU A 13 -3.70 -3.87 -8.90
C GLU A 13 -3.39 -5.15 -8.13
N LEU A 14 -3.13 -5.07 -6.83
CA LEU A 14 -2.79 -6.23 -5.99
C LEU A 14 -4.01 -7.09 -5.61
N THR A 15 -5.22 -6.58 -5.79
CA THR A 15 -6.47 -7.28 -5.46
C THR A 15 -7.34 -7.61 -6.68
N GLY A 16 -7.06 -6.99 -7.82
CA GLY A 16 -7.74 -7.25 -9.10
C GLY A 16 -7.10 -8.37 -9.93
N ASP A 17 -7.28 -8.29 -11.24
CA ASP A 17 -6.63 -9.16 -12.22
C ASP A 17 -5.48 -8.39 -12.88
N SER A 18 -4.28 -8.51 -12.30
CA SER A 18 -3.09 -7.81 -12.77
C SER A 18 -1.84 -8.65 -12.60
N ARG A 19 -0.75 -8.24 -13.26
CA ARG A 19 0.57 -8.86 -13.13
C ARG A 19 1.14 -8.82 -11.70
N ALA A 20 0.56 -8.01 -10.82
CA ALA A 20 0.98 -7.91 -9.42
C ALA A 20 0.40 -9.03 -8.55
N VAL A 21 -0.56 -9.80 -9.07
CA VAL A 21 -1.23 -10.87 -8.35
C VAL A 21 -0.60 -12.22 -8.69
N CYS A 22 -0.12 -12.89 -7.66
CA CYS A 22 0.29 -14.28 -7.69
C CYS A 22 -0.40 -15.06 -6.55
N GLU A 23 -0.14 -16.37 -6.48
CA GLU A 23 -0.74 -17.28 -5.51
C GLU A 23 -0.63 -16.83 -4.04
N VAL A 24 0.43 -16.09 -3.69
CA VAL A 24 0.70 -15.62 -2.32
C VAL A 24 0.35 -14.15 -2.08
N THR A 25 -0.06 -13.37 -3.09
CA THR A 25 -0.30 -11.92 -2.92
C THR A 25 -1.35 -11.65 -1.84
N LYS A 26 -2.44 -12.42 -1.83
CA LYS A 26 -3.51 -12.26 -0.82
C LYS A 26 -3.04 -12.60 0.59
N GLU A 27 -2.24 -13.65 0.75
CA GLU A 27 -1.67 -14.04 2.04
C GLU A 27 -0.69 -12.97 2.54
N MET A 28 0.21 -12.50 1.66
CA MET A 28 1.11 -11.40 1.95
C MET A 28 0.36 -10.16 2.45
N LEU A 29 -0.68 -9.72 1.72
CA LEU A 29 -1.50 -8.57 2.11
C LEU A 29 -2.21 -8.77 3.46
N SER A 30 -2.57 -10.00 3.82
CA SER A 30 -3.24 -10.30 5.09
C SER A 30 -2.33 -10.09 6.31
N MET A 31 -1.02 -10.22 6.13
CA MET A 31 -0.01 -10.04 7.17
C MET A 31 0.42 -8.58 7.36
N LEU A 32 0.03 -7.68 6.45
CA LEU A 32 0.39 -6.26 6.51
C LEU A 32 -0.57 -5.49 7.41
N ASP A 33 0.01 -4.58 8.19
CA ASP A 33 -0.72 -3.52 8.90
C ASP A 33 -0.87 -2.28 8.02
N VAL A 34 0.16 -1.98 7.22
CA VAL A 34 0.24 -0.79 6.39
C VAL A 34 0.82 -1.14 5.02
N LEU A 35 0.19 -0.63 3.96
CA LEU A 35 0.71 -0.74 2.60
C LEU A 35 1.06 0.66 2.08
N VAL A 36 2.30 0.83 1.62
CA VAL A 36 2.71 1.97 0.80
C VAL A 36 2.40 1.60 -0.65
N ASP A 37 1.38 2.22 -1.22
CA ASP A 37 0.88 1.86 -2.54
C ASP A 37 1.35 2.85 -3.64
N GLY A 38 1.38 2.37 -4.88
CA GLY A 38 1.75 3.15 -6.06
C GLY A 38 3.26 3.33 -6.30
N GLU A 39 3.65 3.60 -7.55
CA GLU A 39 5.06 3.72 -7.96
C GLU A 39 5.75 4.94 -7.33
N PHE A 40 7.07 4.84 -7.13
CA PHE A 40 7.88 6.00 -6.78
C PHE A 40 8.13 6.87 -8.01
N VAL A 41 7.76 8.16 -7.94
CA VAL A 41 7.94 9.12 -9.02
C VAL A 41 8.96 10.18 -8.61
N GLU A 42 10.10 10.22 -9.28
CA GLU A 42 11.20 11.14 -8.92
C GLU A 42 10.77 12.62 -8.95
N ALA A 43 9.93 13.02 -9.91
CA ALA A 43 9.37 14.37 -10.01
C ALA A 43 8.48 14.76 -8.82
N LYS A 44 7.97 13.78 -8.07
CA LYS A 44 7.15 13.95 -6.86
C LYS A 44 7.88 13.53 -5.59
N ARG A 45 9.21 13.39 -5.66
CA ARG A 45 10.04 12.97 -4.54
C ARG A 45 9.93 13.99 -3.40
N ASN A 46 9.51 13.52 -2.23
CA ASN A 46 9.40 14.33 -1.03
C ASN A 46 9.84 13.50 0.18
N ILE A 47 11.02 13.82 0.71
CA ILE A 47 11.66 13.09 1.82
C ILE A 47 11.07 13.41 3.19
N SER A 48 10.25 14.47 3.29
CA SER A 48 9.55 14.82 4.53
C SER A 48 8.30 13.96 4.75
N LEU A 49 7.92 13.13 3.77
CA LEU A 49 6.79 12.24 3.87
C LEU A 49 7.11 11.04 4.76
N ARG A 50 6.17 10.71 5.64
CA ARG A 50 6.28 9.56 6.54
C ARG A 50 6.18 8.26 5.76
N PHE A 51 7.17 7.37 5.88
CA PHE A 51 7.20 6.01 5.30
C PHE A 51 7.03 5.89 3.77
N ARG A 52 7.04 7.00 3.04
CA ARG A 52 6.92 7.04 1.57
C ARG A 52 7.91 8.05 0.99
N GLY A 53 8.33 7.81 -0.25
CA GLY A 53 9.33 8.65 -0.92
C GLY A 53 8.73 9.67 -1.89
N SER A 54 7.48 9.48 -2.29
CA SER A 54 6.82 10.26 -3.34
C SER A 54 5.39 10.63 -2.99
N GLU A 55 4.96 11.82 -3.37
CA GLU A 55 3.65 12.39 -3.00
C GLU A 55 2.45 11.63 -3.55
N ASN A 56 2.62 10.93 -4.68
CA ASN A 56 1.57 10.10 -5.28
C ASN A 56 1.34 8.77 -4.55
N GLN A 57 2.22 8.37 -3.62
CA GLN A 57 2.09 7.10 -2.90
C GLN A 57 1.09 7.26 -1.76
N ARG A 58 0.09 6.39 -1.63
CA ARG A 58 -0.85 6.42 -0.50
C ARG A 58 -0.36 5.48 0.59
N LEU A 59 -0.62 5.84 1.84
CA LEU A 59 -0.47 4.93 2.98
C LEU A 59 -1.84 4.36 3.29
N ILE A 60 -1.99 3.05 3.10
CA ILE A 60 -3.25 2.35 3.34
C ILE A 60 -3.16 1.61 4.67
N ASP A 61 -4.13 1.83 5.54
CA ASP A 61 -4.34 1.05 6.77
C ASP A 61 -5.04 -0.26 6.38
N MET A 62 -4.26 -1.34 6.32
CA MET A 62 -4.75 -2.64 5.84
C MET A 62 -5.73 -3.27 6.82
N ASN A 63 -5.57 -3.03 8.12
CA ASN A 63 -6.47 -3.52 9.15
C ASN A 63 -7.86 -2.87 9.02
N LYS A 64 -7.92 -1.54 8.90
CA LYS A 64 -9.19 -0.83 8.70
C LYS A 64 -9.79 -1.13 7.32
N THR A 65 -8.96 -1.21 6.28
CA THR A 65 -9.42 -1.52 4.92
C THR A 65 -10.12 -2.88 4.86
N ARG A 66 -9.56 -3.91 5.50
CA ARG A 66 -10.21 -5.23 5.62
C ARG A 66 -11.53 -5.17 6.40
N LYS A 67 -11.57 -4.40 7.49
CA LYS A 67 -12.75 -4.27 8.35
C LYS A 67 -13.91 -3.52 7.68
N GLU A 68 -13.60 -2.48 6.92
CA GLU A 68 -14.60 -1.61 6.28
C GLU A 68 -14.96 -2.04 4.86
N GLY A 69 -14.17 -2.93 4.25
CA GLY A 69 -14.37 -3.38 2.86
C GLY A 69 -14.10 -2.28 1.82
N LYS A 70 -13.46 -1.19 2.22
CA LYS A 70 -13.06 -0.05 1.36
C LYS A 70 -11.70 0.46 1.80
N ILE A 71 -10.96 1.09 0.90
CA ILE A 71 -9.63 1.65 1.21
C ILE A 71 -9.76 2.71 2.31
N VAL A 72 -9.01 2.52 3.39
CA VAL A 72 -8.87 3.49 4.48
C VAL A 72 -7.43 3.98 4.52
N LEU A 73 -7.25 5.30 4.42
CA LEU A 73 -5.92 5.91 4.49
C LEU A 73 -5.40 5.92 5.93
N TRP A 74 -4.10 5.68 6.07
CA TRP A 74 -3.42 5.71 7.35
C TRP A 74 -3.10 7.16 7.73
N ASP A 75 -3.96 7.75 8.56
CA ASP A 75 -3.77 9.09 9.11
C ASP A 75 -3.23 8.96 10.54
N LYS A 76 -1.92 9.13 10.71
CA LYS A 76 -1.21 9.09 11.99
C LYS A 76 0.06 9.94 11.99
#